data_AF-A0A4D9DX74-F1
#
_entry.id   AF-A0A4D9DX74-F1
#
_cell.length_a   1.000
_cell.length_b   1.000
_cell.length_c   1.000
_cell.angle_alpha   90.00
_cell.angle_beta   90.00
_cell.angle_gamma   90.00
#
_symmetry.space_group_name_H-M   'P 1'
#
loop_
_entity.id
_entity.type
_entity.pdbx_description
1 polymer ?
#
loop_
_entity_poly.entity_id
_entity_poly.type
_entity_poly.pdbx_seq_one_letter_code
_entity_poly.pdbx_strand_id
1 'polypeptide(L)'
;MTLVLLAACLAQLSEGASNQQFVNHHIDFPRSSGHNDQGYCNRTMQRRGLTRFACKASNIFIHAPFSQVQNICGRGGKHVYGKVYASIAHFDHTESQLTSSFLGRCRNRTTILNSRIHVTCL
;
A
#
# COMPACT_ATOMS: atom_id res chain seq x y z
N MET A 1 24.04 -20.78 2.47
CA MET A 1 23.77 -19.71 3.46
C MET A 1 22.58 -18.90 2.95
N THR A 2 21.36 -19.29 3.33
CA THR A 2 20.12 -18.67 2.85
C THR A 2 19.82 -17.45 3.73
N LEU A 3 20.02 -16.24 3.20
CA LEU A 3 19.49 -15.04 3.82
C LEU A 3 17.97 -15.02 3.59
N VAL A 4 17.21 -15.46 4.60
CA VAL A 4 15.77 -15.17 4.64
C VAL A 4 15.65 -13.72 5.08
N LEU A 5 15.62 -12.81 4.10
CA LEU A 5 15.15 -11.44 4.32
C LEU A 5 13.67 -11.53 4.68
N LEU A 6 13.35 -11.56 5.98
CA LEU A 6 12.06 -11.10 6.46
C LEU A 6 11.95 -9.63 6.04
N ALA A 7 11.35 -9.40 4.87
CA ALA A 7 10.88 -8.09 4.48
C ALA A 7 9.74 -7.73 5.45
N ALA A 8 10.08 -7.15 6.59
CA ALA A 8 9.14 -6.35 7.34
C ALA A 8 8.69 -5.24 6.38
N CYS A 9 7.50 -5.37 5.82
CA CYS A 9 6.86 -4.32 5.04
C CYS A 9 6.57 -3.14 5.98
N LEU A 10 7.61 -2.35 6.25
CA LEU A 10 7.46 -0.98 6.71
C LEU A 10 6.78 -0.25 5.56
N ALA A 11 5.45 -0.17 5.61
CA ALA A 11 4.74 0.89 4.92
C ALA A 11 5.25 2.21 5.53
N GLN A 12 6.35 2.72 4.99
CA GLN A 12 6.88 4.04 5.32
C GLN A 12 5.84 5.03 4.83
N LEU A 13 4.90 5.39 5.71
CA LEU A 13 4.00 6.48 5.48
C LEU A 13 4.84 7.74 5.52
N SER A 14 4.96 8.36 4.35
CA SER A 14 5.56 9.67 4.17
C SER A 14 5.07 10.61 5.28
N GLU A 15 6.01 11.10 6.07
CA GLU A 15 5.86 12.37 6.76
C GLU A 15 5.26 13.39 5.76
N GLY A 16 4.03 13.87 6.03
CA GLY A 16 3.45 15.00 5.29
C GLY A 16 2.34 14.72 4.25
N ALA A 17 1.74 13.53 4.18
CA ALA A 17 0.59 13.33 3.28
C ALA A 17 -0.74 13.78 3.90
N SER A 18 -1.52 14.59 3.18
CA SER A 18 -2.92 14.87 3.55
C SER A 18 -3.75 13.58 3.47
N ASN A 19 -4.88 13.52 4.19
CA ASN A 19 -5.82 12.38 4.09
C ASN A 19 -6.19 12.06 2.64
N GLN A 20 -6.35 13.10 1.80
CA GLN A 20 -6.66 12.93 0.39
C GLN A 20 -5.53 12.25 -0.40
N GLN A 21 -4.28 12.61 -0.12
CA GLN A 21 -3.13 11.97 -0.75
C GLN A 21 -2.98 10.52 -0.28
N PHE A 22 -3.19 10.24 1.01
CA PHE A 22 -3.22 8.88 1.52
C PHE A 22 -4.28 8.03 0.81
N VAL A 23 -5.51 8.55 0.71
CA VAL A 23 -6.60 7.85 0.01
C VAL A 23 -6.24 7.60 -1.45
N ASN A 24 -5.74 8.61 -2.17
CA ASN A 24 -5.32 8.45 -3.56
C ASN A 24 -4.19 7.42 -3.72
N HIS A 25 -3.24 7.35 -2.80
CA HIS A 25 -2.09 6.46 -2.93
C HIS A 25 -2.33 5.06 -2.40
N HIS A 26 -3.20 4.89 -1.40
CA HIS A 26 -3.24 3.65 -0.62
C HIS A 26 -4.62 3.01 -0.50
N ILE A 27 -5.71 3.69 -0.84
CA ILE A 27 -7.05 3.10 -0.75
C ILE A 27 -7.56 2.75 -2.15
N ASP A 28 -7.93 1.49 -2.37
CA ASP A 28 -8.61 1.00 -3.57
C ASP A 28 -9.76 0.09 -3.17
N PHE A 29 -10.88 0.72 -2.81
CA PHE A 29 -12.07 0.03 -2.31
C PHE A 29 -13.35 0.51 -2.99
N PRO A 30 -14.18 -0.39 -3.55
CA PRO A 30 -13.87 -1.81 -3.78
C PRO A 30 -12.64 -1.98 -4.70
N ARG A 31 -11.97 -3.13 -4.62
CA ARG A 31 -10.78 -3.39 -5.44
C ARG A 31 -11.14 -3.20 -6.92
N SER A 32 -10.38 -2.37 -7.61
CA SER A 32 -10.52 -2.13 -9.04
C SER A 32 -10.37 -3.43 -9.82
N SER A 33 -11.38 -3.77 -10.63
CA SER A 33 -11.35 -4.94 -11.50
C SER A 33 -10.29 -4.82 -12.59
N GLY A 34 -9.64 -5.92 -12.95
CA GLY A 34 -8.71 -5.96 -14.07
C GLY A 34 -8.71 -7.32 -14.75
N HIS A 35 -8.41 -7.35 -16.05
CA HIS A 35 -8.36 -8.58 -16.88
C HIS A 35 -7.41 -9.67 -16.34
N ASN A 36 -6.50 -9.33 -15.42
CA ASN A 36 -5.64 -10.22 -14.66
C ASN A 36 -5.08 -9.51 -13.41
N ASP A 37 -4.73 -10.28 -12.38
CA ASP A 37 -4.10 -9.76 -11.16
C ASP A 37 -2.72 -9.17 -11.43
N GLN A 38 -1.98 -9.74 -12.39
CA GLN A 38 -0.62 -9.28 -12.70
C GLN A 38 -0.58 -7.88 -13.32
N GLY A 39 -1.64 -7.47 -14.04
CA GLY A 39 -1.75 -6.11 -14.57
C GLY A 39 -2.32 -5.08 -13.59
N TYR A 40 -2.83 -5.52 -12.43
CA TYR A 40 -3.46 -4.63 -11.44
C TYR A 40 -2.48 -3.53 -11.01
N CYS A 41 -1.29 -3.89 -10.52
CA CYS A 41 -0.33 -2.92 -10.01
C CYS A 41 0.11 -1.92 -11.08
N ASN A 42 0.40 -2.37 -12.31
CA ASN A 42 0.79 -1.47 -13.41
C ASN A 42 -0.26 -0.40 -13.68
N ARG A 43 -1.53 -0.81 -13.77
CA ARG A 43 -2.65 0.11 -14.05
C ARG A 43 -2.92 1.02 -12.86
N THR A 44 -3.00 0.47 -11.66
CA THR A 44 -3.37 1.26 -10.47
C THR A 44 -2.26 2.25 -10.13
N MET A 45 -0.99 1.86 -10.15
CA MET A 45 0.15 2.78 -9.94
C MET A 45 0.12 3.94 -10.95
N GLN A 46 -0.13 3.66 -12.23
CA GLN A 46 -0.23 4.68 -13.26
C GLN A 46 -1.43 5.61 -13.03
N ARG A 47 -2.62 5.05 -12.78
CA ARG A 47 -3.87 5.81 -12.57
C ARG A 47 -3.79 6.73 -11.34
N ARG A 48 -3.07 6.32 -10.30
CA ARG A 48 -2.87 7.12 -9.08
C ARG A 48 -1.70 8.11 -9.20
N GLY A 49 -1.06 8.21 -10.37
CA GLY A 49 0.05 9.14 -10.62
C GLY A 49 1.39 8.72 -10.00
N LEU A 50 1.49 7.49 -9.48
CA LEU A 50 2.68 6.96 -8.79
C LEU A 50 3.83 6.58 -9.74
N THR A 51 3.67 6.87 -11.04
CA THR A 51 4.65 6.63 -12.10
C THR A 51 4.94 7.86 -12.95
N ARG A 52 4.39 9.04 -12.59
CA ARG A 52 4.39 10.22 -13.47
C ARG A 52 5.78 10.84 -13.67
N PHE A 53 6.55 10.97 -12.59
CA PHE A 53 7.90 11.56 -12.63
C PHE A 53 8.98 10.49 -12.49
N ALA A 54 8.76 9.54 -11.59
CA ALA A 54 9.58 8.36 -11.40
C ALA A 54 8.67 7.18 -11.05
N CYS A 55 9.12 5.96 -11.34
CA CYS A 55 8.43 4.76 -10.88
C CYS A 55 8.58 4.64 -9.36
N LYS A 56 7.49 4.81 -8.60
CA LYS A 56 7.52 4.55 -7.15
C LYS A 56 7.90 3.09 -6.91
N ALA A 57 8.92 2.87 -6.07
CA ALA A 57 9.54 1.55 -5.88
C ALA A 57 8.59 0.52 -5.27
N SER A 58 7.76 0.93 -4.31
CA SER A 58 6.75 0.08 -3.70
C SER A 58 5.53 0.87 -3.27
N ASN A 59 4.38 0.20 -3.22
CA ASN A 59 3.15 0.78 -2.71
C ASN A 59 2.18 -0.32 -2.27
N ILE A 60 1.39 -0.06 -1.25
CA ILE A 60 0.28 -0.93 -0.85
C ILE A 60 -1.05 -0.28 -1.24
N PHE A 61 -1.98 -1.09 -1.75
CA PHE A 61 -3.37 -0.70 -1.99
C PHE A 61 -4.27 -1.53 -1.09
N ILE A 62 -4.89 -0.88 -0.11
CA ILE A 62 -5.79 -1.48 0.87
C ILE A 62 -7.20 -1.53 0.28
N HIS A 63 -7.83 -2.69 0.36
CA HIS A 63 -9.17 -2.96 -0.15
C HIS A 63 -10.20 -2.86 0.96
N ALA A 64 -10.26 -1.71 1.62
CA ALA A 64 -11.26 -1.39 2.63
C ALA A 64 -11.63 0.11 2.60
N PRO A 65 -12.81 0.49 3.13
CA PRO A 65 -13.16 1.90 3.28
C PRO A 65 -12.11 2.67 4.08
N PHE A 66 -11.82 3.91 3.67
CA PHE A 66 -10.87 4.76 4.39
C PHE A 66 -11.25 4.93 5.86
N SER A 67 -12.55 5.02 6.19
CA SER A 67 -13.02 5.11 7.58
C SER A 67 -12.61 3.92 8.44
N GLN A 68 -12.52 2.71 7.88
CA GLN A 68 -12.03 1.53 8.61
C GLN A 68 -10.53 1.59 8.84
N VAL A 69 -9.77 2.07 7.85
CA VAL A 69 -8.33 2.27 7.96
C VAL A 69 -8.01 3.39 8.97
N GLN A 70 -8.77 4.48 8.94
CA GLN A 70 -8.65 5.58 9.90
C GLN A 70 -8.98 5.14 11.33
N ASN A 71 -9.91 4.20 11.52
CA ASN A 71 -10.24 3.65 12.83
C ASN A 71 -9.07 2.87 13.47
N ILE A 72 -8.05 2.47 12.71
CA ILE A 72 -6.81 1.88 13.26
C ILE A 72 -6.12 2.88 14.20
N CYS A 73 -6.26 4.18 13.96
CA CYS A 73 -5.74 5.24 14.82
C CYS A 73 -6.49 5.39 16.15
N GLY A 74 -7.54 4.60 16.38
CA GLY A 74 -8.32 4.59 17.61
C GLY A 74 -8.61 3.16 18.06
N ARG A 75 -9.89 2.79 18.11
CA ARG A 75 -10.32 1.50 18.65
C ARG A 75 -9.98 0.30 17.75
N GLY A 76 -9.72 0.54 16.46
CA GLY A 76 -9.39 -0.50 15.49
C GLY A 76 -7.93 -0.95 15.48
N GLY A 77 -7.06 -0.31 16.27
CA GLY A 77 -5.63 -0.60 16.28
C GLY A 77 -5.01 -0.67 17.67
N LYS A 78 -3.75 -1.07 17.68
CA LYS A 78 -2.87 -1.08 18.86
C LYS A 78 -1.67 -0.20 18.59
N HIS A 79 -1.36 0.68 19.52
CA HIS A 79 -0.14 1.48 19.47
C HIS A 79 1.09 0.55 19.42
N VAL A 80 2.05 0.88 18.55
CA VAL A 80 3.31 0.13 18.42
C VAL A 80 4.48 0.97 18.92
N TYR A 81 4.71 2.14 18.30
CA TYR A 81 5.72 3.10 18.70
C TYR A 81 5.43 4.47 18.06
N GLY A 82 5.83 5.56 18.70
CA GLY A 82 5.62 6.91 18.18
C GLY A 82 4.16 7.15 17.77
N LYS A 83 3.95 7.48 16.49
CA LYS A 83 2.63 7.66 15.87
C LYS A 83 2.13 6.43 15.09
N VAL A 84 2.80 5.28 15.21
CA VAL A 84 2.50 4.06 14.44
C VAL A 84 1.56 3.14 15.22
N TYR A 85 0.51 2.68 14.54
CA TYR A 85 -0.51 1.77 15.03
C TYR A 85 -0.62 0.55 14.12
N ALA A 86 -0.73 -0.63 14.71
CA ALA A 86 -1.02 -1.88 14.01
C ALA A 86 -2.52 -2.18 14.07
N SER A 87 -3.11 -2.59 12.95
CA SER A 87 -4.52 -3.00 12.93
C SER A 87 -4.75 -4.24 13.80
N ILE A 88 -5.90 -4.29 14.48
CA ILE A 88 -6.34 -5.52 15.17
C ILE A 88 -6.83 -6.53 14.14
N ALA A 89 -7.67 -6.07 13.22
CA ALA A 89 -8.23 -6.83 12.11
C ALA A 89 -7.22 -7.02 10.98
N HIS A 90 -7.46 -8.05 10.17
CA HIS A 90 -6.77 -8.25 8.90
C HIS A 90 -7.46 -7.44 7.79
N PHE A 91 -6.67 -7.00 6.83
CA PHE A 91 -7.14 -6.26 5.66
C PHE A 91 -6.67 -6.98 4.40
N ASP A 92 -7.58 -7.12 3.44
CA ASP A 92 -7.20 -7.45 2.07
C ASP A 92 -6.45 -6.26 1.48
N HIS A 93 -5.28 -6.53 0.92
CA HIS A 93 -4.48 -5.51 0.27
C HIS A 93 -3.60 -6.12 -0.82
N THR A 94 -3.17 -5.27 -1.72
CA THR A 94 -2.25 -5.63 -2.79
C THR A 94 -0.96 -4.85 -2.63
N GLU A 95 0.16 -5.55 -2.56
CA GLU A 95 1.49 -4.96 -2.68
C GLU A 95 1.91 -4.83 -4.15
N SER A 96 2.30 -3.63 -4.52
CA SER A 96 2.95 -3.29 -5.78
C SER A 96 4.44 -3.13 -5.53
N GLN A 97 5.27 -3.90 -6.21
CA GLN A 97 6.73 -3.77 -6.11
C GLN A 97 7.34 -3.60 -7.49
N LEU A 98 8.12 -2.54 -7.69
CA LEU A 98 8.78 -2.25 -8.96
C LEU A 98 9.75 -3.39 -9.33
N THR A 99 9.64 -3.87 -10.56
CA THR A 99 10.52 -4.91 -11.12
C THR A 99 11.40 -4.37 -12.23
N SER A 100 10.89 -3.42 -13.02
CA SER A 100 11.68 -2.72 -14.04
C SER A 100 11.08 -1.36 -14.37
N SER A 101 11.94 -0.43 -14.81
CA SER A 101 11.59 0.94 -15.17
C SER A 101 12.24 1.36 -16.50
N PHE A 102 12.07 0.55 -17.53
CA PHE A 102 12.74 0.74 -18.83
C PHE A 102 11.99 1.73 -19.73
N LEU A 103 12.71 2.72 -20.28
CA LEU A 103 12.17 3.74 -21.20
C LEU A 103 10.89 4.42 -20.68
N GLY A 104 10.87 4.77 -19.39
CA GLY A 104 9.71 5.43 -18.77
C GLY A 104 8.49 4.52 -18.55
N ARG A 105 8.58 3.22 -18.82
CA ARG A 105 7.53 2.24 -18.51
C ARG A 105 7.84 1.54 -17.19
N CYS A 106 6.94 1.67 -16.23
CA CYS A 106 7.04 1.01 -14.93
C CYS A 106 6.34 -0.35 -14.97
N ARG A 107 7.09 -1.42 -14.68
CA ARG A 107 6.54 -2.77 -14.49
C ARG A 107 6.64 -3.16 -13.02
N ASN A 108 5.51 -3.53 -12.45
CA ASN A 108 5.36 -3.90 -11.05
C ASN A 108 4.94 -5.37 -10.94
N ARG A 109 5.44 -6.03 -9.90
CA ARG A 109 4.91 -7.29 -9.39
C ARG A 109 3.70 -7.00 -8.51
N THR A 110 2.67 -7.82 -8.66
CA THR A 110 1.46 -7.82 -7.82
C THR A 110 1.56 -8.95 -6.81
N THR A 111 1.41 -8.65 -5.52
CA THR A 111 1.21 -9.66 -4.47
C THR A 111 -0.10 -9.36 -3.74
N ILE A 112 -1.04 -10.30 -3.74
CA ILE A 112 -2.31 -10.18 -3.00
C ILE A 112 -2.11 -10.79 -1.62
N LEU A 113 -2.53 -10.06 -0.59
CA LEU A 113 -2.29 -10.42 0.80
C LEU A 113 -3.55 -10.16 1.64
N ASN A 114 -3.67 -10.93 2.71
CA ASN A 114 -4.60 -10.68 3.81
C ASN A 114 -3.79 -10.71 5.10
N SER A 115 -3.54 -9.54 5.69
CA SER A 115 -2.73 -9.44 6.92
C SER A 115 -3.07 -8.18 7.70
N ARG A 116 -2.48 -8.04 8.89
CA ARG A 116 -2.51 -6.78 9.64
C ARG A 116 -1.63 -5.76 8.96
N ILE A 117 -2.07 -4.51 8.96
CA ILE A 117 -1.34 -3.37 8.40
C ILE A 117 -0.89 -2.42 9.50
N HIS A 118 0.22 -1.75 9.27
CA HIS A 118 0.70 -0.68 10.14
C HIS A 118 0.43 0.67 9.47
N VAL A 119 -0.07 1.63 10.25
CA VAL A 119 -0.33 2.99 9.79
C VAL A 119 0.22 4.00 10.77
N THR A 120 0.68 5.14 10.26
CA THR A 120 1.08 6.30 11.03
C THR A 120 -0.11 7.24 11.12
N CYS A 121 -0.48 7.60 12.33
CA CYS A 121 -1.64 8.44 12.65
C CYS A 121 -1.16 9.81 13.09
N LEU A 122 -1.55 10.87 12.36
CA LEU A 122 -1.06 12.23 12.60
C LEU A 122 -1.95 13.04 13.54
#